data_AF-A0A933HVK7-F1
#
_entry.id   AF-A0A933HVK7-F1
#
_cell.length_a   1.000
_cell.length_b   1.000
_cell.length_c   1.000
_cell.angle_alpha   90.00
_cell.angle_beta   90.00
_cell.angle_gamma   90.00
#
_symmetry.space_group_name_H-M   'P 1'
#
loop_
_entity.id
_entity.type
_entity.pdbx_description
1 polymer ?
#
loop_
_entity_poly.entity_id
_entity_poly.type
_entity_poly.pdbx_seq_one_letter_code
_entity_poly.pdbx_strand_id
1 'polypeptide(L)'
;MRYWVYIDGEVPGSFTPEELSAMADVGPTTLVCPAEGEILEKNWRAAGEFPDIAGILQAREKARPAPGPAAQAEKPEPAVKEDAAKVADGSSDIERFLDTSSNKLFRHVSELMRELDVRRDEHSLVSSLQRQIAELKEALQKTREKTAILEDRMAVVPTLDESVRKNEIHIHGLEEALKKSETAQAELHVKHETCRTELENAKRRLIEAANDLGIRNRLVDKLNKELTEKELALAKALAVIRRFEEEVGRICPETGEIRQAQAPSQPSLPLQPEPVSPALSQPPVTPLSVEPPLAPPIRRVYTTDEPPPAPPAIEPAPKPLQPEAQSALVRFLRKYFSLGQYH
;
A
#
# COMPACT_ATOMS: atom_id res chain seq x y z
N MET A 1 -2.50 -27.78 11.93
CA MET A 1 -1.95 -26.55 11.32
C MET A 1 -1.01 -26.94 10.19
N ARG A 2 -0.91 -26.16 9.11
CA ARG A 2 0.04 -26.41 8.01
C ARG A 2 1.12 -25.34 7.98
N TYR A 3 2.30 -25.69 7.51
CA TYR A 3 3.49 -24.86 7.49
C TYR A 3 4.14 -24.87 6.12
N TRP A 4 4.60 -23.71 5.67
CA TRP A 4 5.44 -23.55 4.49
C TRP A 4 6.88 -23.68 4.93
N VAL A 5 7.72 -24.36 4.14
CA VAL A 5 9.15 -24.56 4.44
C VAL A 5 9.97 -23.86 3.38
N TYR A 6 11.10 -23.30 3.78
CA TYR A 6 12.11 -22.79 2.86
C TYR A 6 13.29 -23.77 2.80
N ILE A 7 13.46 -24.45 1.67
CA ILE A 7 14.55 -25.41 1.41
C ILE A 7 15.20 -25.04 0.07
N ASP A 8 16.53 -24.92 0.05
CA ASP A 8 17.33 -24.69 -1.16
C ASP A 8 16.89 -23.51 -2.05
N GLY A 9 16.30 -22.47 -1.45
CA GLY A 9 15.85 -21.29 -2.18
C GLY A 9 14.42 -21.36 -2.72
N GLU A 10 13.71 -22.47 -2.49
CA GLU A 10 12.34 -22.69 -2.94
C GLU A 10 11.38 -22.94 -1.78
N VAL A 11 10.09 -22.67 -2.02
CA VAL A 11 8.99 -22.97 -1.10
C VAL A 11 8.12 -24.05 -1.73
N PRO A 12 8.41 -25.35 -1.48
CA PRO A 12 7.78 -26.47 -2.20
C PRO A 12 6.29 -26.64 -1.92
N GLY A 13 5.74 -26.00 -0.87
CA GLY A 13 4.32 -26.01 -0.55
C GLY A 13 4.05 -25.98 0.94
N SER A 14 2.79 -26.22 1.31
CA SER A 14 2.34 -26.31 2.71
C SER A 14 2.30 -27.77 3.17
N PHE A 15 2.93 -28.07 4.29
CA PHE A 15 3.04 -29.41 4.87
C PHE A 15 2.47 -29.45 6.28
N THR A 16 2.05 -30.61 6.74
CA THR A 16 1.70 -30.88 8.13
C THR A 16 2.96 -31.16 8.97
N PRO A 17 2.94 -30.96 10.30
CA PRO A 17 4.11 -31.22 11.16
C PRO A 17 4.67 -32.64 11.04
N GLU A 18 3.82 -33.63 10.79
CA GLU A 18 4.22 -35.02 10.57
C GLU A 18 4.98 -35.18 9.25
N GLU A 19 4.49 -34.60 8.16
CA GLU A 19 5.16 -34.58 6.85
C GLU A 19 6.50 -33.84 6.90
N LEU A 20 6.58 -32.74 7.66
CA LEU A 20 7.84 -32.01 7.89
C LEU A 20 8.90 -32.88 8.55
N SER A 21 8.50 -33.69 9.53
CA SER A 21 9.43 -34.56 10.24
C SER A 21 9.94 -35.74 9.41
N ALA A 22 9.22 -36.12 8.34
CA ALA A 22 9.62 -37.17 7.43
C ALA A 22 10.72 -36.70 6.45
N MET A 23 10.84 -35.39 6.20
CA MET A 23 11.86 -34.85 5.30
C MET A 23 13.26 -34.91 5.93
N ALA A 24 14.27 -35.35 5.17
CA ALA A 24 15.64 -35.47 5.64
C ALA A 24 16.30 -34.11 5.93
N ASP A 25 15.90 -33.08 5.20
CA ASP A 25 16.57 -31.78 5.17
C ASP A 25 15.93 -30.75 6.13
N VAL A 26 14.85 -31.13 6.82
CA VAL A 26 14.19 -30.29 7.82
C VAL A 26 14.80 -30.56 9.20
N GLY A 27 15.56 -29.58 9.68
CA GLY A 27 16.14 -29.55 11.02
C GLY A 27 15.52 -28.45 11.90
N PRO A 28 15.99 -28.32 13.16
CA PRO A 28 15.47 -27.32 14.09
C PRO A 28 15.74 -25.87 13.63
N THR A 29 16.73 -25.66 12.75
CA THR A 29 17.11 -24.36 12.19
C THR A 29 16.43 -24.04 10.86
N THR A 30 15.67 -24.98 10.27
CA THR A 30 14.99 -24.75 8.99
C THR A 30 13.90 -23.70 9.16
N LEU A 31 13.79 -22.76 8.21
CA LEU A 31 12.80 -21.69 8.25
C LEU A 31 11.43 -22.21 7.83
N VAL A 32 10.43 -21.98 8.69
CA VAL A 32 9.04 -22.33 8.45
C VAL A 32 8.11 -21.15 8.74
N CYS A 33 7.00 -21.10 8.03
CA CYS A 33 5.95 -20.08 8.18
C CYS A 33 4.57 -20.75 8.28
N PRO A 34 3.70 -20.37 9.24
CA PRO A 34 2.34 -20.89 9.31
C PRO A 34 1.54 -20.54 8.04
N ALA A 35 0.81 -21.52 7.49
CA ALA A 35 -0.02 -21.31 6.29
C ALA A 35 -1.32 -20.54 6.59
N GLU A 36 -1.69 -20.41 7.86
CA GLU A 36 -2.83 -19.59 8.30
C GLU A 36 -2.36 -18.16 8.56
N GLY A 37 -2.54 -17.30 7.55
CA GLY A 37 -2.16 -15.89 7.55
C GLY A 37 -1.84 -15.42 6.13
N GLU A 38 -2.03 -14.14 5.84
CA GLU A 38 -1.57 -13.59 4.56
C GLU A 38 -0.03 -13.70 4.49
N ILE A 39 0.48 -14.27 3.40
CA ILE A 39 1.92 -14.46 3.09
C ILE A 39 2.74 -13.16 3.25
N LEU A 40 2.05 -12.02 3.20
CA LEU A 40 2.60 -10.67 3.38
C LEU A 40 3.20 -10.42 4.77
N GLU A 41 2.72 -11.08 5.83
CA GLU A 41 3.26 -10.86 7.18
C GLU A 41 4.55 -11.63 7.49
N LYS A 42 5.10 -12.41 6.54
CA LYS A 42 6.48 -12.95 6.51
C LYS A 42 7.06 -13.37 7.88
N ASN A 43 6.29 -14.06 8.71
CA ASN A 43 6.74 -14.58 10.01
C ASN A 43 7.54 -15.87 9.84
N TRP A 44 8.61 -15.83 9.04
CA TRP A 44 9.56 -16.93 8.89
C TRP A 44 10.36 -17.08 10.18
N ARG A 45 10.20 -18.20 10.85
CA ARG A 45 10.90 -18.52 12.10
C ARG A 45 11.53 -19.90 12.02
N ALA A 46 12.50 -20.16 12.90
CA ALA A 46 13.11 -21.48 12.96
C ALA A 46 12.08 -22.53 13.38
N ALA A 47 12.12 -23.71 12.77
CA ALA A 47 11.21 -24.82 13.06
C ALA A 47 11.18 -25.22 14.54
N GLY A 48 12.29 -25.03 15.27
CA GLY A 48 12.37 -25.28 16.70
C GLY A 48 11.59 -24.29 17.60
N GLU A 49 11.14 -23.15 17.08
CA GLU A 49 10.33 -22.18 17.84
C GLU A 49 8.85 -22.58 17.93
N PHE A 50 8.40 -23.47 17.05
CA PHE A 50 7.03 -23.96 17.03
C PHE A 50 6.93 -25.23 17.89
N PRO A 51 6.14 -25.23 18.98
CA PRO A 51 6.14 -26.31 19.96
C PRO A 51 5.64 -27.65 19.39
N ASP A 52 4.77 -27.61 18.39
CA ASP A 52 4.24 -28.77 17.67
C ASP A 52 5.28 -29.42 16.75
N ILE A 53 6.13 -28.64 16.08
CA ILE A 53 7.23 -29.15 15.25
C ILE A 53 8.42 -29.59 16.12
N ALA A 54 8.76 -28.80 17.13
CA ALA A 54 9.88 -29.07 18.04
C ALA A 54 9.72 -30.42 18.76
N GLY A 55 8.51 -30.77 19.21
CA GLY A 55 8.25 -32.06 19.85
C GLY A 55 8.51 -33.25 18.94
N ILE A 56 8.14 -33.16 17.67
CA ILE A 56 8.30 -34.24 16.68
C ILE A 56 9.77 -34.37 16.24
N LEU A 57 10.46 -33.25 16.02
CA LEU A 57 11.90 -33.26 15.68
C LEU A 57 12.75 -33.84 16.81
N GLN A 58 12.46 -33.52 18.08
CA GLN A 58 13.15 -34.11 19.23
C GLN A 58 12.87 -35.61 19.37
N ALA A 59 11.65 -36.06 19.07
CA ALA A 59 11.32 -37.49 19.06
C ALA A 59 12.12 -38.25 17.99
N ARG A 60 12.28 -37.65 16.80
CA ARG A 60 13.08 -38.20 15.69
C ARG A 60 14.57 -38.25 16.01
N GLU A 61 15.11 -37.20 16.63
CA GLU A 61 16.53 -37.15 17.01
C GLU A 61 16.86 -38.23 18.05
N LYS A 62 15.96 -38.46 19.02
CA LYS A 62 16.07 -39.56 19.99
C LYS A 62 15.93 -40.95 19.37
N ALA A 63 15.22 -41.07 18.25
CA ALA A 63 15.03 -42.33 17.53
C ALA A 63 16.15 -42.66 16.55
N ARG A 64 17.11 -41.76 16.30
CA ARG A 64 18.19 -41.97 15.32
C ARG A 64 19.34 -42.79 15.94
N PRO A 65 19.62 -44.02 15.47
CA PRO A 65 20.77 -44.80 15.95
C PRO A 65 22.09 -44.13 15.54
N ALA A 66 23.05 -44.10 16.47
CA ALA A 66 24.35 -43.47 16.27
C ALA A 66 25.16 -44.15 15.14
N PRO A 67 25.83 -43.39 14.25
CA PRO A 67 26.67 -43.96 13.19
C PRO A 67 27.99 -44.51 13.76
N GLY A 68 28.21 -45.82 13.60
CA GLY A 68 29.45 -46.50 14.01
C GLY A 68 30.63 -46.25 13.04
N PRO A 69 31.88 -46.30 13.52
CA PRO A 69 33.06 -46.01 12.70
C PRO A 69 33.42 -47.16 11.76
N ALA A 70 33.76 -46.79 10.52
CA ALA A 70 34.07 -47.66 9.40
C ALA A 70 35.39 -48.45 9.59
N ALA A 71 35.32 -49.75 9.29
CA ALA A 71 36.44 -50.68 9.21
C ALA A 71 37.36 -50.34 8.03
N GLN A 72 38.65 -50.13 8.32
CA GLN A 72 39.70 -50.01 7.31
C GLN A 72 40.11 -51.40 6.82
N ALA A 73 40.14 -51.55 5.50
CA ALA A 73 40.46 -52.76 4.77
C ALA A 73 41.95 -53.13 4.90
N GLU A 74 42.20 -54.37 5.35
CA GLU A 74 43.51 -55.02 5.35
C GLU A 74 43.95 -55.39 3.91
N LYS A 75 45.22 -55.18 3.62
CA LYS A 75 45.92 -55.51 2.36
C LYS A 75 46.88 -56.68 2.64
N PRO A 76 46.84 -57.81 1.91
CA PRO A 76 47.81 -58.89 2.11
C PRO A 76 48.99 -58.78 1.13
N GLU A 77 50.21 -58.93 1.66
CA GLU A 77 51.45 -59.23 0.92
C GLU A 77 51.56 -60.75 0.67
N PRO A 78 52.11 -61.21 -0.47
CA PRO A 78 52.56 -62.60 -0.60
C PRO A 78 54.05 -62.75 -0.30
N ALA A 79 54.35 -63.69 0.60
CA ALA A 79 55.66 -64.27 0.82
C ALA A 79 55.97 -65.33 -0.24
N VAL A 80 57.21 -65.34 -0.76
CA VAL A 80 57.79 -66.49 -1.47
C VAL A 80 59.12 -66.82 -0.81
N LYS A 81 59.15 -67.98 -0.14
CA LYS A 81 60.35 -68.75 0.17
C LYS A 81 60.60 -69.69 -1.00
N GLU A 82 61.84 -69.84 -1.43
CA GLU A 82 62.30 -71.08 -2.05
C GLU A 82 63.78 -71.30 -1.72
N ASP A 83 64.02 -72.34 -0.93
CA ASP A 83 65.32 -72.91 -0.60
C ASP A 83 65.63 -74.07 -1.57
N ALA A 84 66.92 -74.13 -1.94
CA ALA A 84 67.73 -75.33 -2.18
C ALA A 84 67.44 -76.26 -3.38
N ALA A 85 68.45 -76.41 -4.25
CA ALA A 85 69.16 -77.69 -4.44
C ALA A 85 70.49 -77.51 -5.23
N LYS A 86 71.60 -77.88 -4.59
CA LYS A 86 72.86 -78.31 -5.22
C LYS A 86 72.70 -79.75 -5.71
N VAL A 87 73.43 -80.17 -6.76
CA VAL A 87 74.26 -81.41 -6.82
C VAL A 87 74.94 -81.58 -8.21
N ALA A 88 76.23 -81.97 -8.17
CA ALA A 88 77.11 -82.63 -9.18
C ALA A 88 77.43 -81.86 -10.46
N ASP A 89 78.65 -81.41 -10.80
CA ASP A 89 80.05 -81.89 -10.69
C ASP A 89 80.40 -83.09 -11.60
N GLY A 90 81.05 -82.77 -12.73
CA GLY A 90 81.57 -83.75 -13.71
C GLY A 90 81.67 -83.29 -15.17
N SER A 91 81.08 -82.14 -15.54
CA SER A 91 81.19 -81.48 -16.86
C SER A 91 81.27 -79.94 -16.71
N SER A 92 82.10 -79.50 -15.76
CA SER A 92 81.88 -78.28 -14.98
C SER A 92 82.34 -76.95 -15.58
N ASP A 93 83.15 -76.92 -16.63
CA ASP A 93 83.61 -75.63 -17.21
C ASP A 93 82.74 -75.12 -18.35
N ILE A 94 82.22 -76.02 -19.19
CA ILE A 94 81.32 -75.64 -20.29
C ILE A 94 79.95 -75.26 -19.73
N GLU A 95 79.43 -76.02 -18.75
CA GLU A 95 78.18 -75.68 -18.07
C GLU A 95 78.29 -74.38 -17.27
N ARG A 96 79.40 -74.13 -16.56
CA ARG A 96 79.61 -72.83 -15.88
C ARG A 96 79.74 -71.66 -16.85
N PHE A 97 80.36 -71.84 -18.02
CA PHE A 97 80.42 -70.79 -19.03
C PHE A 97 79.05 -70.53 -19.66
N LEU A 98 78.28 -71.58 -19.94
CA LEU A 98 76.90 -71.49 -20.40
C LEU A 98 76.01 -70.84 -19.33
N ASP A 99 76.18 -71.17 -18.06
CA ASP A 99 75.46 -70.57 -16.94
C ASP A 99 75.86 -69.11 -16.72
N THR A 100 77.14 -68.77 -16.88
CA THR A 100 77.61 -67.38 -16.70
C THR A 100 77.17 -66.50 -17.85
N SER A 101 77.20 -67.01 -19.08
CA SER A 101 76.71 -66.31 -20.27
C SER A 101 75.19 -66.23 -20.29
N SER A 102 74.48 -67.29 -19.89
CA SER A 102 73.02 -67.29 -19.74
C SER A 102 72.60 -66.31 -18.65
N ASN A 103 73.26 -66.31 -17.48
CA ASN A 103 72.97 -65.35 -16.41
C ASN A 103 73.23 -63.89 -16.83
N LYS A 104 74.26 -63.62 -17.64
CA LYS A 104 74.49 -62.28 -18.21
C LYS A 104 73.41 -61.88 -19.20
N LEU A 105 72.97 -62.80 -20.06
CA LEU A 105 71.87 -62.58 -20.99
C LEU A 105 70.56 -62.34 -20.24
N PHE A 106 70.23 -63.16 -19.23
CA PHE A 106 69.04 -62.98 -18.41
C PHE A 106 69.07 -61.66 -17.62
N ARG A 107 70.23 -61.24 -17.10
CA ARG A 107 70.36 -59.92 -16.47
C ARG A 107 70.10 -58.78 -17.46
N HIS A 108 70.68 -58.85 -18.65
CA HIS A 108 70.45 -57.84 -19.69
C HIS A 108 69.00 -57.81 -20.17
N VAL A 109 68.36 -58.98 -20.32
CA VAL A 109 66.92 -59.07 -20.65
C VAL A 109 66.07 -58.50 -19.51
N SER A 110 66.38 -58.81 -18.25
CA SER A 110 65.69 -58.23 -17.09
C SER A 110 65.88 -56.72 -17.00
N GLU A 111 67.06 -56.21 -17.35
CA GLU A 111 67.35 -54.77 -17.41
C GLU A 111 66.58 -54.09 -18.55
N LEU A 112 66.54 -54.68 -19.74
CA LEU A 112 65.72 -54.22 -20.86
C LEU A 112 64.22 -54.24 -20.54
N MET A 113 63.73 -55.29 -19.88
CA MET A 113 62.33 -55.37 -19.43
C MET A 113 62.03 -54.28 -18.41
N ARG A 114 62.92 -54.07 -17.44
CA ARG A 114 62.79 -52.98 -16.47
C ARG A 114 62.80 -51.62 -17.15
N GLU A 115 63.68 -51.39 -18.12
CA GLU A 115 63.71 -50.14 -18.88
C GLU A 115 62.42 -49.95 -19.71
N LEU A 116 61.90 -51.00 -20.32
CA LEU A 116 60.61 -50.97 -21.02
C LEU A 116 59.46 -50.64 -20.07
N ASP A 117 59.46 -51.18 -18.85
CA ASP A 117 58.43 -50.88 -17.86
C ASP A 117 58.55 -49.44 -17.34
N VAL A 118 59.77 -48.95 -17.10
CA VAL A 118 59.99 -47.52 -16.78
C VAL A 118 59.47 -46.63 -17.92
N ARG A 119 59.74 -46.96 -19.19
CA ARG A 119 59.23 -46.18 -20.33
C ARG A 119 57.70 -46.23 -20.44
N ARG A 120 57.07 -47.36 -20.09
CA ARG A 120 55.60 -47.47 -20.02
C ARG A 120 55.03 -46.60 -18.91
N ASP A 121 55.64 -46.63 -17.74
CA ASP A 121 55.24 -45.82 -16.60
C ASP A 121 55.42 -44.33 -16.90
N GLU A 122 56.54 -43.92 -17.49
CA GLU A 122 56.78 -42.56 -17.98
C GLU A 122 55.71 -42.13 -19.00
N HIS A 123 55.39 -42.98 -19.97
CA HIS A 123 54.32 -42.68 -20.94
C HIS A 123 52.95 -42.54 -20.26
N SER A 124 52.65 -43.38 -19.28
CA SER A 124 51.41 -43.30 -18.50
C SER A 124 51.32 -42.01 -17.68
N LEU A 125 52.44 -41.60 -17.06
CA LEU A 125 52.56 -40.36 -16.29
C LEU A 125 52.43 -39.14 -17.20
N VAL A 126 53.12 -39.12 -18.34
CA VAL A 126 53.00 -38.05 -19.34
C VAL A 126 51.55 -37.93 -19.82
N SER A 127 50.88 -39.05 -20.10
CA SER A 127 49.47 -39.05 -20.50
C SER A 127 48.55 -38.52 -19.39
N SER A 128 48.82 -38.89 -18.13
CA SER A 128 48.09 -38.38 -16.96
C SER A 128 48.29 -36.88 -16.77
N LEU A 129 49.52 -36.38 -16.87
CA LEU A 129 49.84 -34.95 -16.78
C LEU A 129 49.21 -34.16 -17.93
N GLN A 130 49.22 -34.70 -19.15
CA GLN A 130 48.53 -34.08 -20.30
C GLN A 130 47.03 -33.97 -20.06
N ARG A 131 46.39 -35.00 -19.49
CA ARG A 131 44.97 -34.95 -19.08
C ARG A 131 44.73 -33.88 -18.02
N GLN A 132 45.55 -33.83 -16.97
CA GLN A 132 45.43 -32.82 -15.92
C GLN A 132 45.63 -31.39 -16.46
N ILE A 133 46.58 -31.18 -17.39
CA ILE A 133 46.78 -29.88 -18.05
C ILE A 133 45.56 -29.50 -18.88
N ALA A 134 44.92 -30.46 -19.59
CA ALA A 134 43.70 -30.21 -20.34
C ALA A 134 42.53 -29.82 -19.41
N GLU A 135 42.34 -30.56 -18.31
CA GLU A 135 41.32 -30.28 -17.30
C GLU A 135 41.51 -28.90 -16.66
N LEU A 136 42.75 -28.53 -16.29
CA LEU A 136 43.07 -27.22 -15.72
C LEU A 136 42.86 -26.09 -16.74
N LYS A 137 43.18 -26.31 -18.02
CA LYS A 137 42.90 -25.34 -19.09
C LYS A 137 41.40 -25.14 -19.28
N GLU A 138 40.62 -26.21 -19.27
CA GLU A 138 39.16 -26.13 -19.36
C GLU A 138 38.56 -25.41 -18.15
N ALA A 139 39.04 -25.72 -16.94
CA ALA A 139 38.62 -25.04 -15.72
C ALA A 139 38.94 -23.54 -15.77
N LEU A 140 40.13 -23.16 -16.23
CA LEU A 140 40.55 -21.77 -16.38
C LEU A 140 39.73 -21.04 -17.46
N GLN A 141 39.38 -21.72 -18.55
CA GLN A 141 38.50 -21.16 -19.57
C GLN A 141 37.09 -20.89 -19.01
N LYS A 142 36.54 -21.86 -18.26
CA LYS A 142 35.24 -21.71 -17.58
C LYS A 142 35.25 -20.58 -16.55
N THR A 143 36.34 -20.37 -15.81
CA THR A 143 36.42 -19.24 -14.88
C THR A 143 36.49 -17.90 -15.60
N ARG A 144 37.21 -17.81 -16.72
CA ARG A 144 37.22 -16.60 -17.56
C ARG A 144 35.84 -16.25 -18.13
N GLU A 145 35.11 -17.25 -18.62
CA GLU A 145 33.74 -17.06 -19.11
C GLU A 145 32.81 -16.58 -17.99
N LYS A 146 32.92 -17.15 -16.78
CA LYS A 146 32.17 -16.67 -15.60
C LYS A 146 32.54 -15.24 -15.25
N THR A 147 33.82 -14.88 -15.26
CA THR A 147 34.28 -13.52 -14.99
C THR A 147 33.73 -12.54 -16.03
N ALA A 148 33.76 -12.88 -17.32
CA ALA A 148 33.19 -12.04 -18.38
C ALA A 148 31.68 -11.80 -18.18
N ILE A 149 30.92 -12.84 -17.83
CA ILE A 149 29.48 -12.70 -17.52
C ILE A 149 29.25 -11.79 -16.29
N LEU A 150 30.11 -11.88 -15.28
CA LEU A 150 30.03 -11.01 -14.10
C LEU A 150 30.38 -9.56 -14.45
N GLU A 151 31.38 -9.32 -15.28
CA GLU A 151 31.75 -7.99 -15.78
C GLU A 151 30.60 -7.35 -16.58
N ASP A 152 29.96 -8.12 -17.47
CA ASP A 152 28.78 -7.67 -18.22
C ASP A 152 27.61 -7.31 -17.29
N ARG A 153 27.37 -8.11 -16.24
CA ARG A 153 26.33 -7.83 -15.25
C ARG A 153 26.67 -6.64 -14.35
N MET A 154 27.94 -6.45 -14.02
CA MET A 154 28.40 -5.30 -13.24
C MET A 154 28.14 -3.98 -13.98
N ALA A 155 28.22 -3.97 -15.31
CA ALA A 155 27.89 -2.80 -16.11
C ALA A 155 26.41 -2.36 -16.00
N VAL A 156 25.50 -3.26 -15.61
CA VAL A 156 24.06 -2.97 -15.45
C VAL A 156 23.75 -2.33 -14.09
N VAL A 157 24.54 -2.62 -13.05
CA VAL A 157 24.37 -2.09 -11.68
C VAL A 157 24.16 -0.57 -11.63
N PRO A 158 24.98 0.30 -12.28
CA PRO A 158 24.77 1.74 -12.22
C PRO A 158 23.43 2.19 -12.81
N THR A 159 22.92 1.50 -13.83
CA THR A 159 21.60 1.82 -14.41
C THR A 159 20.45 1.47 -13.47
N LEU A 160 20.60 0.38 -12.72
CA LEU A 160 19.66 0.00 -11.67
C LEU A 160 19.70 1.01 -10.52
N ASP A 161 20.90 1.43 -10.08
CA ASP A 161 21.06 2.45 -9.04
C ASP A 161 20.43 3.79 -9.44
N GLU A 162 20.59 4.21 -10.71
CA GLU A 162 19.90 5.39 -11.23
C GLU A 162 18.38 5.24 -11.23
N SER A 163 17.87 4.07 -11.58
CA SER A 163 16.44 3.79 -11.55
C SER A 163 15.88 3.80 -10.11
N VAL A 164 16.64 3.28 -9.15
CA VAL A 164 16.29 3.31 -7.72
C VAL A 164 16.24 4.74 -7.23
N ARG A 165 17.27 5.56 -7.52
CA ARG A 165 17.27 7.00 -7.16
C ARG A 165 16.10 7.77 -7.76
N LYS A 166 15.75 7.50 -9.03
CA LYS A 166 14.57 8.12 -9.67
C LYS A 166 13.27 7.72 -8.97
N ASN A 167 13.14 6.46 -8.60
CA ASN A 167 11.98 5.96 -7.88
C ASN A 167 11.90 6.57 -6.47
N GLU A 168 13.02 6.70 -5.74
CA GLU A 168 13.08 7.36 -4.44
C GLU A 168 12.62 8.82 -4.52
N ILE A 169 13.11 9.57 -5.51
CA ILE A 169 12.66 10.96 -5.76
C ILE A 169 11.16 11.00 -6.06
N HIS A 170 10.66 10.06 -6.87
CA HIS A 170 9.25 9.98 -7.19
C HIS A 170 8.38 9.66 -5.97
N ILE A 171 8.80 8.70 -5.15
CA ILE A 171 8.14 8.34 -3.89
C ILE A 171 8.09 9.55 -2.96
N HIS A 172 9.22 10.25 -2.78
CA HIS A 172 9.26 11.47 -1.97
C HIS A 172 8.30 12.55 -2.49
N GLY A 173 8.22 12.74 -3.82
CA GLY A 173 7.27 13.64 -4.44
C GLY A 173 5.80 13.26 -4.19
N LEU A 174 5.48 11.97 -4.22
CA LEU A 174 4.15 11.46 -3.89
C LEU A 174 3.82 11.62 -2.40
N GLU A 175 4.78 11.41 -1.51
CA GLU A 175 4.62 11.62 -0.07
C GLU A 175 4.36 13.10 0.26
N GLU A 176 5.07 14.02 -0.38
CA GLU A 176 4.81 15.46 -0.25
C GLU A 176 3.41 15.84 -0.77
N ALA A 177 2.99 15.27 -1.91
CA ALA A 177 1.67 15.50 -2.48
C ALA A 177 0.57 14.96 -1.56
N LEU A 178 0.76 13.77 -0.97
CA LEU A 178 -0.15 13.19 -0.01
C LEU A 178 -0.27 14.08 1.23
N LYS A 179 0.85 14.49 1.82
CA LYS A 179 0.87 15.39 2.98
C LYS A 179 0.15 16.71 2.69
N LYS A 180 0.36 17.31 1.51
CA LYS A 180 -0.35 18.54 1.08
C LYS A 180 -1.86 18.30 0.97
N SER A 181 -2.28 17.17 0.41
CA SER A 181 -3.69 16.79 0.31
C SER A 181 -4.31 16.58 1.69
N GLU A 182 -3.61 15.91 2.61
CA GLU A 182 -4.06 15.69 3.99
C GLU A 182 -4.22 17.01 4.74
N THR A 183 -3.27 17.94 4.61
CA THR A 183 -3.39 19.27 5.23
C THR A 183 -4.57 20.06 4.64
N ALA A 184 -4.78 20.01 3.32
CA ALA A 184 -5.90 20.68 2.68
C ALA A 184 -7.26 20.10 3.12
N GLN A 185 -7.34 18.78 3.28
CA GLN A 185 -8.52 18.11 3.80
C GLN A 185 -8.79 18.48 5.27
N ALA A 186 -7.76 18.54 6.10
CA ALA A 186 -7.88 18.99 7.49
C ALA A 186 -8.39 20.44 7.58
N GLU A 187 -7.87 21.35 6.76
CA GLU A 187 -8.37 22.72 6.68
C GLU A 187 -9.85 22.81 6.25
N LEU A 188 -10.25 22.00 5.27
CA LEU A 188 -11.66 21.92 4.84
C LEU A 188 -12.57 21.39 5.95
N HIS A 189 -12.12 20.41 6.74
CA HIS A 189 -12.86 19.93 7.90
C HIS A 189 -13.06 21.03 8.94
N VAL A 190 -12.01 21.78 9.28
CA VAL A 190 -12.11 22.91 10.21
C VAL A 190 -13.09 23.97 9.68
N LYS A 191 -12.99 24.34 8.39
CA LYS A 191 -13.92 25.29 7.76
C LYS A 191 -15.38 24.79 7.79
N HIS A 192 -15.59 23.50 7.57
CA HIS A 192 -16.92 22.90 7.64
C HIS A 192 -17.49 22.95 9.07
N GLU A 193 -16.68 22.66 10.08
CA GLU A 193 -17.09 22.78 11.49
C GLU A 193 -17.39 24.23 11.87
N THR A 194 -16.58 25.20 11.45
CA THR A 194 -16.87 26.62 11.70
C THR A 194 -18.18 27.04 11.06
N CYS A 195 -18.41 26.72 9.77
CA CYS A 195 -19.67 27.04 9.10
C CYS A 195 -20.88 26.34 9.74
N ARG A 196 -20.70 25.10 10.23
CA ARG A 196 -21.75 24.39 10.96
C ARG A 196 -22.12 25.11 12.26
N THR A 197 -21.14 25.52 13.06
CA THR A 197 -21.40 26.26 14.31
C THR A 197 -22.05 27.62 14.05
N GLU A 198 -21.63 28.34 13.01
CA GLU A 198 -22.25 29.59 12.57
C GLU A 198 -23.71 29.39 12.16
N LEU A 199 -24.01 28.34 11.40
CA LEU A 199 -25.36 27.98 10.99
C LEU A 199 -26.24 27.61 12.20
N GLU A 200 -25.72 26.86 13.17
CA GLU A 200 -26.42 26.55 14.41
C GLU A 200 -26.70 27.82 15.24
N ASN A 201 -25.74 28.75 15.31
CA ASN A 201 -25.91 30.04 15.96
C ASN A 201 -26.95 30.92 15.25
N ALA A 202 -26.94 30.96 13.92
CA ALA A 202 -27.94 31.67 13.12
C ALA A 202 -29.35 31.08 13.33
N LYS A 203 -29.48 29.76 13.41
CA LYS A 203 -30.74 29.08 13.74
C LYS A 203 -31.27 29.48 15.11
N ARG A 204 -30.41 29.53 16.14
CA ARG A 204 -30.80 29.99 17.49
C ARG A 204 -31.33 31.43 17.46
N ARG A 205 -30.61 32.34 16.81
CA ARG A 205 -31.04 33.75 16.65
C ARG A 205 -32.36 33.87 15.90
N LEU A 206 -32.60 33.05 14.88
CA LEU A 206 -33.86 33.03 14.13
C LEU A 206 -35.02 32.57 15.02
N ILE A 207 -34.81 31.55 15.85
CA ILE A 207 -35.81 31.06 16.80
C ILE A 207 -36.14 32.14 17.83
N GLU A 208 -35.14 32.83 18.37
CA GLU A 208 -35.32 33.97 19.29
C GLU A 208 -36.13 35.09 18.63
N ALA A 209 -35.76 35.51 17.42
CA ALA A 209 -36.49 36.53 16.68
C ALA A 209 -37.95 36.12 16.35
N ALA A 210 -38.17 34.84 16.03
CA ALA A 210 -39.52 34.30 15.81
C ALA A 210 -40.36 34.32 17.09
N ASN A 211 -39.77 33.99 18.24
CA ASN A 211 -40.43 34.07 19.55
C ASN A 211 -40.78 35.53 19.90
N ASP A 212 -39.87 36.46 19.67
CA ASP A 212 -40.09 37.90 19.89
C ASP A 212 -41.23 38.46 19.02
N LEU A 213 -41.26 38.08 17.74
CA LEU A 213 -42.37 38.42 16.85
C LEU A 213 -43.69 37.80 17.35
N GLY A 214 -43.66 36.58 17.86
CA GLY A 214 -44.82 35.94 18.50
C GLY A 214 -45.32 36.72 19.72
N ILE A 215 -44.43 37.24 20.56
CA ILE A 215 -44.79 38.09 21.71
C ILE A 215 -45.39 39.41 21.23
N ARG A 216 -44.76 40.07 20.24
CA ARG A 216 -45.25 41.33 19.67
C ARG A 216 -46.64 41.17 19.05
N ASN A 217 -46.89 40.11 18.29
CA ASN A 217 -48.20 39.85 17.71
C ASN A 217 -49.27 39.69 18.81
N ARG A 218 -48.99 38.92 19.87
CA ARG A 218 -49.91 38.81 21.02
C ARG A 218 -50.18 40.15 21.71
N LEU A 219 -49.18 41.03 21.79
CA LEU A 219 -49.34 42.37 22.36
C LEU A 219 -50.21 43.26 21.45
N VAL A 220 -49.97 43.22 20.14
CA VAL A 220 -50.80 43.92 19.15
C VAL A 220 -52.25 43.45 19.23
N ASP A 221 -52.50 42.14 19.33
CA ASP A 221 -53.85 41.60 19.48
C ASP A 221 -54.54 42.10 20.76
N LYS A 222 -53.81 42.16 21.88
CA LYS A 222 -54.32 42.72 23.15
C LYS A 222 -54.66 44.21 23.01
N LEU A 223 -53.75 45.01 22.48
CA LEU A 223 -53.96 46.44 22.27
C LEU A 223 -55.11 46.71 21.30
N ASN A 224 -55.22 45.92 20.23
CA ASN A 224 -56.32 46.02 19.28
C ASN A 224 -57.66 45.71 19.95
N LYS A 225 -57.71 44.66 20.79
CA LYS A 225 -58.91 44.35 21.59
C LYS A 225 -59.27 45.49 22.55
N GLU A 226 -58.32 45.99 23.33
CA GLU A 226 -58.55 47.12 24.24
C GLU A 226 -59.01 48.38 23.49
N LEU A 227 -58.43 48.67 22.31
CA LEU A 227 -58.86 49.77 21.45
C LEU A 227 -60.32 49.61 21.02
N THR A 228 -60.71 48.45 20.51
CA THR A 228 -62.11 48.19 20.11
C THR A 228 -63.10 48.29 21.28
N GLU A 229 -62.69 47.88 22.49
CA GLU A 229 -63.50 48.03 23.70
C GLU A 229 -63.68 49.52 24.08
N LYS A 230 -62.63 50.33 23.94
CA LYS A 230 -62.70 51.79 24.17
C LYS A 230 -63.52 52.50 23.10
N GLU A 231 -63.39 52.12 21.83
CA GLU A 231 -64.23 52.63 20.73
C GLU A 231 -65.72 52.35 20.99
N LEU A 232 -66.04 51.13 21.43
CA LEU A 232 -67.41 50.76 21.81
C LEU A 232 -67.91 51.57 23.02
N ALA A 233 -67.08 51.78 24.03
CA ALA A 233 -67.42 52.58 25.20
C ALA A 233 -67.67 54.06 24.82
N LEU A 234 -66.84 54.62 23.94
CA LEU A 234 -66.99 55.98 23.40
C LEU A 234 -68.28 56.10 22.58
N ALA A 235 -68.57 55.14 21.70
CA ALA A 235 -69.81 55.13 20.93
C ALA A 235 -71.05 55.10 21.84
N LYS A 236 -71.01 54.33 22.94
CA LYS A 236 -72.07 54.31 23.96
C LYS A 236 -72.19 55.66 24.67
N ALA A 237 -71.08 56.29 25.07
CA ALA A 237 -71.10 57.60 25.71
C ALA A 237 -71.67 58.70 24.79
N LEU A 238 -71.27 58.72 23.51
CA LEU A 238 -71.83 59.63 22.51
C LEU A 238 -73.33 59.42 22.29
N ALA A 239 -73.80 58.17 22.28
CA ALA A 239 -75.23 57.87 22.18
C ALA A 239 -76.02 58.40 23.39
N VAL A 240 -75.46 58.30 24.60
CA VAL A 240 -76.05 58.87 25.82
C VAL A 240 -76.07 60.41 25.75
N ILE A 241 -74.97 61.03 25.31
CA ILE A 241 -74.90 62.50 25.11
C ILE A 241 -75.99 62.96 24.13
N ARG A 242 -76.12 62.30 22.97
CA ARG A 242 -77.19 62.62 21.99
C ARG A 242 -78.59 62.53 22.60
N ARG A 243 -78.87 61.51 23.43
CA ARG A 243 -80.15 61.41 24.14
C ARG A 243 -80.36 62.56 25.11
N PHE A 244 -79.34 62.94 25.87
CA PHE A 244 -79.42 64.11 26.76
C PHE A 244 -79.61 65.42 25.97
N GLU A 245 -78.93 65.58 24.83
CA GLU A 245 -79.13 66.73 23.94
C GLU A 245 -80.58 66.79 23.41
N GLU A 246 -81.15 65.64 23.02
CA GLU A 246 -82.55 65.53 22.61
C GLU A 246 -83.53 65.83 23.76
N GLU A 247 -83.27 65.35 24.98
CA GLU A 247 -84.10 65.61 26.16
C GLU A 247 -84.03 67.08 26.60
N VAL A 248 -82.84 67.69 26.65
CA VAL A 248 -82.66 69.11 26.95
C VAL A 248 -83.33 69.97 25.89
N GLY A 249 -83.23 69.60 24.61
CA GLY A 249 -83.96 70.27 23.53
C GLY A 249 -85.47 70.22 23.68
N ARG A 250 -86.04 69.16 24.29
CA ARG A 250 -87.47 69.07 24.62
C ARG A 250 -87.86 69.93 25.81
N ILE A 251 -87.01 70.03 26.83
CA ILE A 251 -87.28 70.81 28.06
C ILE A 251 -87.12 72.31 27.80
N CYS A 252 -86.19 72.70 26.91
CA CYS A 252 -85.89 74.09 26.56
C CYS A 252 -86.13 74.37 25.06
N PRO A 253 -87.39 74.43 24.59
CA PRO A 253 -87.71 74.63 23.17
C PRO A 253 -87.36 76.03 22.60
N GLU A 254 -86.95 77.00 23.45
CA GLU A 254 -86.80 78.42 23.05
C GLU A 254 -85.37 78.90 22.70
N THR A 255 -84.34 78.05 22.69
CA THR A 255 -82.97 78.45 22.30
C THR A 255 -82.59 78.07 20.85
N GLY A 256 -83.57 77.82 20.00
CA GLY A 256 -83.40 77.28 18.64
C GLY A 256 -82.80 78.22 17.58
N GLU A 257 -82.67 79.53 17.81
CA GLU A 257 -82.27 80.47 16.73
C GLU A 257 -80.96 81.23 16.94
N ILE A 258 -80.24 81.04 18.06
CA ILE A 258 -78.96 81.76 18.27
C ILE A 258 -77.78 80.78 18.29
N ARG A 259 -77.33 80.35 17.09
CA ARG A 259 -75.91 80.09 16.70
C ARG A 259 -75.79 79.22 15.44
N GLN A 260 -76.21 79.77 14.30
CA GLN A 260 -75.41 79.66 13.08
C GLN A 260 -74.53 80.91 13.01
N ALA A 261 -73.46 80.95 13.82
CA ALA A 261 -72.44 81.99 13.68
C ALA A 261 -71.07 81.42 14.02
N GLN A 262 -70.22 81.45 13.00
CA GLN A 262 -68.77 81.28 13.03
C GLN A 262 -68.23 79.88 13.34
N ALA A 263 -67.96 79.15 12.26
CA ALA A 263 -66.80 78.30 12.17
C ALA A 263 -65.55 79.11 12.56
N PRO A 264 -64.78 78.72 13.59
CA PRO A 264 -63.45 79.24 13.79
C PRO A 264 -62.54 78.59 12.75
N SER A 265 -61.90 79.48 12.00
CA SER A 265 -60.72 79.29 11.18
C SER A 265 -59.88 78.08 11.63
N GLN A 266 -59.65 77.15 10.70
CA GLN A 266 -58.58 76.17 10.82
C GLN A 266 -57.28 76.90 11.20
N PRO A 267 -56.58 76.53 12.28
CA PRO A 267 -55.17 76.87 12.40
C PRO A 267 -54.44 76.08 11.31
N SER A 268 -53.93 76.81 10.33
CA SER A 268 -52.94 76.36 9.37
C SER A 268 -51.86 75.57 10.10
N LEU A 269 -51.78 74.27 9.79
CA LEU A 269 -50.69 73.38 10.16
C LEU A 269 -49.35 74.05 9.82
N PRO A 270 -48.37 74.08 10.74
CA PRO A 270 -47.01 74.49 10.39
C PRO A 270 -46.43 73.51 9.37
N LEU A 271 -45.72 74.07 8.40
CA LEU A 271 -44.93 73.36 7.39
C LEU A 271 -44.29 72.09 7.98
N GLN A 272 -44.56 70.95 7.34
CA GLN A 272 -43.69 69.78 7.41
C GLN A 272 -42.26 70.24 7.08
N PRO A 273 -41.29 70.05 7.98
CA PRO A 273 -39.89 70.09 7.58
C PRO A 273 -39.63 68.89 6.66
N GLU A 274 -38.92 69.15 5.56
CA GLU A 274 -38.45 68.16 4.61
C GLU A 274 -37.81 66.97 5.33
N PRO A 275 -38.01 65.73 4.84
CA PRO A 275 -37.23 64.59 5.31
C PRO A 275 -35.77 64.79 4.93
N VAL A 276 -34.96 65.23 5.89
CA VAL A 276 -33.50 65.18 5.81
C VAL A 276 -33.12 63.72 5.63
N SER A 277 -32.71 63.40 4.41
CA SER A 277 -32.05 62.14 4.10
C SER A 277 -30.84 61.98 5.02
N PRO A 278 -30.69 60.88 5.76
CA PRO A 278 -29.44 60.63 6.46
C PRO A 278 -28.37 60.37 5.40
N ALA A 279 -27.50 61.37 5.22
CA ALA A 279 -26.21 61.19 4.57
C ALA A 279 -25.44 60.14 5.38
N LEU A 280 -25.47 58.90 4.90
CA LEU A 280 -24.52 57.87 5.29
C LEU A 280 -23.14 58.32 4.84
N SER A 281 -22.39 58.89 5.77
CA SER A 281 -20.94 58.97 5.71
C SER A 281 -20.39 57.55 5.54
N GLN A 282 -20.12 57.16 4.30
CA GLN A 282 -19.23 56.04 4.01
C GLN A 282 -17.80 56.49 4.33
N PRO A 283 -17.01 55.73 5.09
CA PRO A 283 -15.57 55.93 5.16
C PRO A 283 -14.94 55.66 3.77
N PRO A 284 -13.82 56.31 3.42
CA PRO A 284 -13.15 56.09 2.15
C PRO A 284 -12.66 54.64 2.08
N VAL A 285 -13.32 53.84 1.23
CA VAL A 285 -12.86 52.50 0.89
C VAL A 285 -11.72 52.65 -0.11
N THR A 286 -10.52 52.32 0.36
CA THR A 286 -9.32 52.07 -0.43
C THR A 286 -9.64 51.15 -1.61
N PRO A 287 -9.20 51.43 -2.85
CA PRO A 287 -9.37 50.49 -3.95
C PRO A 287 -8.44 49.29 -3.74
N LEU A 288 -8.96 48.23 -3.11
CA LEU A 288 -8.38 46.91 -3.27
C LEU A 288 -8.89 46.35 -4.60
N SER A 289 -7.94 46.09 -5.48
CA SER A 289 -8.08 45.35 -6.73
C SER A 289 -8.77 44.01 -6.47
N VAL A 290 -10.08 43.94 -6.74
CA VAL A 290 -10.87 42.70 -6.69
C VAL A 290 -11.05 42.19 -8.11
N GLU A 291 -10.47 41.01 -8.32
CA GLU A 291 -10.64 40.08 -9.41
C GLU A 291 -12.14 39.79 -9.71
N PRO A 292 -12.54 39.62 -10.97
CA PRO A 292 -13.96 39.54 -11.34
C PRO A 292 -14.69 38.34 -10.71
N PRO A 293 -15.89 38.53 -10.12
CA PRO A 293 -16.64 37.45 -9.51
C PRO A 293 -17.25 36.52 -10.56
N LEU A 294 -17.07 35.20 -10.37
CA LEU A 294 -17.84 34.18 -11.05
C LEU A 294 -19.34 34.42 -10.85
N ALA A 295 -20.09 34.31 -11.95
CA ALA A 295 -21.53 34.47 -12.00
C ALA A 295 -22.27 33.58 -10.97
N PRO A 296 -23.35 34.07 -10.35
CA PRO A 296 -24.15 33.27 -9.43
C PRO A 296 -24.84 32.11 -10.17
N PRO A 297 -24.97 30.93 -9.54
CA PRO A 297 -25.64 29.79 -10.15
C PRO A 297 -27.13 30.10 -10.36
N ILE A 298 -27.57 29.97 -11.61
CA ILE A 298 -28.95 30.07 -12.04
C ILE A 298 -29.79 29.05 -11.24
N ARG A 299 -30.60 29.54 -10.29
CA ARG A 299 -31.59 28.71 -9.59
C ARG A 299 -32.71 28.35 -10.57
N ARG A 300 -32.69 27.12 -11.08
CA ARG A 300 -33.82 26.54 -11.84
C ARG A 300 -34.95 26.24 -10.87
N VAL A 301 -36.09 26.88 -11.08
CA VAL A 301 -37.36 26.57 -10.44
C VAL A 301 -37.89 25.31 -11.12
N TYR A 302 -37.90 24.18 -10.42
CA TYR A 302 -38.48 22.94 -10.93
C TYR A 302 -39.98 22.95 -10.67
N THR A 303 -40.77 23.08 -11.73
CA THR A 303 -42.21 22.82 -11.72
C THR A 303 -42.44 21.31 -11.85
N THR A 304 -43.39 20.80 -11.09
CA THR A 304 -43.61 19.38 -10.75
C THR A 304 -44.02 18.43 -11.89
N ASP A 305 -43.88 18.83 -13.17
CA ASP A 305 -44.40 18.08 -14.33
C ASP A 305 -43.33 17.74 -15.39
N GLU A 306 -42.05 17.97 -15.11
CA GLU A 306 -40.96 17.63 -16.04
C GLU A 306 -40.32 16.29 -15.63
N PRO A 307 -40.27 15.27 -16.52
CA PRO A 307 -39.65 14.00 -16.20
C PRO A 307 -38.17 14.22 -15.86
N PRO A 308 -37.64 13.50 -14.86
CA PRO A 308 -36.29 13.75 -14.35
C PRO A 308 -35.28 13.69 -15.49
N PRO A 309 -34.34 14.65 -15.58
CA PRO A 309 -33.32 14.63 -16.61
C PRO A 309 -32.56 13.31 -16.50
N ALA A 310 -32.34 12.67 -17.66
CA ALA A 310 -31.54 11.46 -17.74
C ALA A 310 -30.21 11.70 -17.00
N PRO A 311 -29.77 10.76 -16.14
CA PRO A 311 -28.53 10.94 -15.41
C PRO A 311 -27.42 11.27 -16.41
N PRO A 312 -26.53 12.24 -16.09
CA PRO A 312 -25.45 12.60 -16.99
C PRO A 312 -24.71 11.33 -17.36
N ALA A 313 -24.50 11.12 -18.66
CA ALA A 313 -23.69 10.02 -19.15
C ALA A 313 -22.36 10.10 -18.42
N ILE A 314 -22.15 9.19 -17.47
CA ILE A 314 -20.90 9.05 -16.75
C ILE A 314 -19.91 8.69 -17.85
N GLU A 315 -19.09 9.66 -18.27
CA GLU A 315 -17.92 9.35 -19.08
C GLU A 315 -17.16 8.26 -18.33
N PRO A 316 -16.94 7.09 -18.96
CA PRO A 316 -16.28 5.98 -18.29
C PRO A 316 -14.93 6.51 -17.78
N ALA A 317 -14.71 6.34 -16.48
CA ALA A 317 -13.49 6.77 -15.81
C ALA A 317 -12.28 6.47 -16.70
N PRO A 318 -11.34 7.43 -16.87
CA PRO A 318 -10.16 7.22 -17.69
C PRO A 318 -9.53 5.92 -17.24
N LYS A 319 -9.46 4.93 -18.16
CA LYS A 319 -8.91 3.61 -17.87
C LYS A 319 -7.59 3.85 -17.13
N PRO A 320 -7.38 3.23 -15.94
CA PRO A 320 -6.12 3.39 -15.25
C PRO A 320 -5.03 3.07 -16.26
N LEU A 321 -4.08 4.01 -16.43
CA LEU A 321 -2.87 3.80 -17.20
C LEU A 321 -2.19 2.57 -16.61
N GLN A 322 -2.53 1.39 -17.13
CA GLN A 322 -1.77 0.19 -16.86
C GLN A 322 -0.35 0.52 -17.32
N PRO A 323 0.64 0.47 -16.43
CA PRO A 323 2.00 0.81 -16.81
C PRO A 323 2.37 -0.09 -17.98
N GLU A 324 2.93 0.49 -19.06
CA GLU A 324 3.31 -0.25 -20.27
C GLU A 324 4.11 -1.52 -19.96
N ALA A 325 4.84 -1.52 -18.83
CA ALA A 325 5.53 -2.67 -18.25
C ALA A 325 4.64 -3.91 -18.01
N GLN A 326 3.42 -3.75 -17.50
CA GLN A 326 2.48 -4.87 -17.30
C GLN A 326 2.01 -5.44 -18.65
N SER A 327 1.78 -4.57 -19.65
CA SER A 327 1.42 -5.01 -21.00
C SER A 327 2.57 -5.74 -21.71
N ALA A 328 3.82 -5.32 -21.45
CA ALA A 328 5.03 -5.96 -21.96
C ALA A 328 5.25 -7.34 -21.31
N LEU A 329 5.06 -7.45 -19.99
CA LEU A 329 5.15 -8.71 -19.26
C LEU A 329 4.11 -9.73 -19.75
N VAL A 330 2.86 -9.30 -19.95
CA VAL A 330 1.78 -10.17 -20.45
C VAL A 330 2.06 -10.64 -21.89
N ARG A 331 2.62 -9.78 -22.75
CA ARG A 331 3.07 -10.20 -24.10
C ARG A 331 4.23 -11.19 -24.04
N PHE A 332 5.19 -10.98 -23.14
CA PHE A 332 6.33 -11.89 -22.97
C PHE A 332 5.87 -13.27 -22.50
N LEU A 333 5.03 -13.32 -21.45
CA LEU A 333 4.47 -14.57 -20.93
C LEU A 333 3.62 -15.29 -21.98
N ARG A 334 2.76 -14.57 -22.72
CA ARG A 334 1.99 -15.18 -23.81
C ARG A 334 2.91 -15.78 -24.88
N LYS A 335 3.96 -15.08 -25.29
CA LYS A 335 4.93 -15.60 -26.28
C LYS A 335 5.63 -16.87 -25.77
N TYR A 336 6.02 -16.90 -24.49
CA TYR A 336 6.73 -18.03 -23.90
C TYR A 336 5.84 -19.27 -23.73
N PHE A 337 4.59 -19.09 -23.29
CA PHE A 337 3.67 -20.20 -23.06
C PHE A 337 2.98 -20.70 -24.35
N SER A 338 2.80 -19.85 -25.36
CA SER A 338 2.30 -20.28 -26.68
C SER A 338 3.25 -21.20 -27.44
N LEU A 339 4.56 -21.13 -27.15
CA LEU A 339 5.58 -21.97 -27.79
C LEU A 339 5.66 -23.39 -27.20
N GLY A 340 5.02 -23.63 -26.04
CA GLY A 340 5.04 -24.93 -25.37
C GLY A 340 3.93 -25.92 -25.78
N GLN A 341 3.03 -25.55 -26.69
CA GLN A 341 1.91 -26.41 -27.11
C GLN A 341 2.13 -27.12 -28.47
N TYR A 342 3.33 -27.05 -29.04
CA TYR A 342 3.69 -27.71 -30.31
C TYR A 342 4.90 -28.64 -30.21
N HIS A 343 5.07 -29.33 -29.07
CA HIS A 343 5.98 -30.47 -28.95
C HIS A 343 5.33 -31.63 -28.22
#